data_AF-Q18255-F1
#
_entry.id   AF-Q18255-F1
#
_cell.length_a   1.000
_cell.length_b   1.000
_cell.length_c   1.000
_cell.angle_alpha   90.00
_cell.angle_beta   90.00
_cell.angle_gamma   90.00
#
_symmetry.space_group_name_H-M   'P 1'
#
loop_
_entity.id
_entity.type
_entity.pdbx_description
1 polymer ?
#
loop_
_entity_poly.entity_id
_entity_poly.type
_entity_poly.pdbx_seq_one_letter_code
_entity_poly.pdbx_strand_id
1 'polypeptide(L)'
;MQLRKKLHEAIVDGEEDDCPKRKIKKLDIQVDAATKVFSNQHILHDIIEYTVDGDKSILDNLRLRLVSRSFNNVVLSKVRAEFKMVQVCPYQQPEGADEKEEPEYDESNDIEDRSFMINDRRTWFSQVPRFFEFLNSVARIRVRDLLFSGFTSPDQRIHECILYSLLDGNWYSLNSYKGADELCNGCAVCSEIASRVSIYGPVQFCTLINPILGKKSYEQLIVTEILLAEIALHCVTMVGSREEAFSRLTKMITQDVNCDQLDLVFSDRCMWSKGTLAHPREVIDRIVKAWRVKSINIRFMTEYSSIDHEMWSNKRIFTEMRFDEMFVTDHNIIRPRHERDHFERVEVDMQAGDEIATCFAESMGMFEQSGMSATAFQNVCANVKRIFPTQDMYLILPTELAHVASVEFDGFCKALLEFAWKDERTARHSRLFFRLYTFGITEEQVLRQTENQFKINCRPVAAMLSDSSVRRSFLQWLPGSTSTFDRSLLSFTDVWNNCVLHLEVCIEADC
;
A
#
# COMPACT_ATOMS: atom_id res chain seq x y z
N MET A 1 -79.94 11.86 -69.58
CA MET A 1 -79.03 12.12 -68.45
C MET A 1 -79.71 11.62 -67.17
N GLN A 2 -79.59 10.32 -66.91
CA GLN A 2 -79.89 9.63 -65.65
C GLN A 2 -79.19 8.26 -65.75
N LEU A 3 -78.41 7.95 -64.71
CA LEU A 3 -77.28 7.01 -64.74
C LEU A 3 -77.71 5.53 -64.88
N ARG A 4 -76.74 4.73 -65.32
CA ARG A 4 -76.89 3.42 -65.97
C ARG A 4 -77.37 2.29 -65.06
N LYS A 5 -78.17 1.44 -65.72
CA LYS A 5 -78.70 0.12 -65.35
C LYS A 5 -77.68 -0.82 -64.68
N LYS A 6 -78.15 -1.46 -63.60
CA LYS A 6 -78.12 -2.90 -63.28
C LYS A 6 -77.29 -3.79 -64.22
N LEU A 7 -76.31 -4.51 -63.66
CA LEU A 7 -76.06 -5.94 -63.92
C LEU A 7 -75.05 -6.45 -62.88
N HIS A 8 -75.19 -7.72 -62.47
CA HIS A 8 -74.41 -8.46 -61.47
C HIS A 8 -74.91 -8.45 -60.03
N GLU A 9 -76.20 -8.78 -59.88
CA GLU A 9 -76.62 -9.70 -58.83
C GLU A 9 -76.87 -11.07 -59.47
N ALA A 10 -76.55 -12.13 -58.72
CA ALA A 10 -76.68 -13.56 -59.02
C ALA A 10 -75.56 -14.20 -59.83
N ILE A 11 -74.75 -15.04 -59.17
CA ILE A 11 -74.67 -16.49 -59.43
C ILE A 11 -73.63 -17.15 -58.49
N VAL A 12 -74.17 -18.03 -57.63
CA VAL A 12 -73.68 -19.36 -57.23
C VAL A 12 -72.91 -19.54 -55.92
N ASP A 13 -73.64 -20.19 -55.02
CA ASP A 13 -73.25 -21.00 -53.87
C ASP A 13 -72.30 -22.16 -54.26
N GLY A 14 -71.31 -22.45 -53.41
CA GLY A 14 -70.40 -23.59 -53.60
C GLY A 14 -69.56 -23.88 -52.35
N GLU A 15 -70.15 -24.67 -51.47
CA GLU A 15 -69.61 -25.71 -50.56
C GLU A 15 -68.12 -25.71 -50.11
N GLU A 16 -67.98 -25.82 -48.78
CA GLU A 16 -67.06 -26.68 -48.00
C GLU A 16 -65.56 -26.73 -48.31
N ASP A 17 -64.75 -26.19 -47.38
CA ASP A 17 -63.49 -26.83 -46.97
C ASP A 17 -63.11 -26.39 -45.54
N ASP A 18 -63.65 -27.12 -44.56
CA ASP A 18 -63.42 -26.95 -43.13
C ASP A 18 -62.10 -27.65 -42.73
N CYS A 19 -60.96 -26.99 -42.97
CA CYS A 19 -59.67 -27.42 -42.46
C CYS A 19 -59.21 -26.51 -41.31
N PRO A 20 -59.19 -26.99 -40.04
CA PRO A 20 -58.92 -26.14 -38.89
C PRO A 20 -57.44 -25.75 -38.86
N LYS A 21 -57.15 -24.54 -39.36
CA LYS A 21 -55.87 -23.87 -39.18
C LYS A 21 -55.64 -23.65 -37.69
N ARG A 22 -54.93 -24.58 -37.05
CA ARG A 22 -54.35 -24.41 -35.71
C ARG A 22 -53.62 -23.08 -35.69
N LYS A 23 -54.18 -22.10 -34.98
CA LYS A 23 -53.55 -20.81 -34.69
C LYS A 23 -52.31 -21.09 -33.84
N ILE A 24 -51.17 -21.31 -34.49
CA ILE A 24 -49.87 -21.18 -33.84
C ILE A 24 -49.81 -19.71 -33.43
N LYS A 25 -49.99 -19.44 -32.14
CA LYS A 25 -49.72 -18.11 -31.57
C LYS A 25 -48.30 -17.76 -31.99
N LYS A 26 -48.15 -16.75 -32.86
CA LYS A 26 -46.89 -16.07 -33.07
C LYS A 26 -46.39 -15.70 -31.68
N LEU A 27 -45.36 -16.40 -31.25
CA LEU A 27 -44.69 -16.17 -30.00
C LEU A 27 -44.06 -14.78 -30.09
N ASP A 28 -44.62 -13.81 -29.35
CA ASP A 28 -44.04 -12.49 -29.05
C ASP A 28 -42.72 -12.59 -28.26
N ILE A 29 -41.95 -13.67 -28.41
CA ILE A 29 -40.69 -13.92 -27.70
C ILE A 29 -39.62 -12.88 -28.08
N GLN A 30 -39.61 -12.36 -29.31
CA GLN A 30 -38.48 -11.55 -29.78
C GLN A 30 -38.38 -10.15 -29.12
N VAL A 31 -39.50 -9.52 -28.77
CA VAL A 31 -39.49 -8.18 -28.14
C VAL A 31 -39.09 -8.25 -26.66
N ASP A 32 -39.25 -9.42 -26.04
CA ASP A 32 -39.00 -9.62 -24.61
C ASP A 32 -37.52 -9.95 -24.31
N ALA A 33 -36.82 -10.66 -25.20
CA ALA A 33 -35.44 -11.11 -24.95
C ALA A 33 -34.44 -9.94 -24.81
N ALA A 34 -34.45 -8.98 -25.75
CA ALA A 34 -33.53 -7.84 -25.71
C ALA A 34 -33.79 -6.96 -24.47
N THR A 35 -35.05 -6.71 -24.14
CA THR A 35 -35.44 -5.95 -22.96
C THR A 35 -34.99 -6.66 -21.67
N LYS A 36 -35.13 -7.99 -21.60
CA LYS A 36 -34.63 -8.79 -20.47
C LYS A 36 -33.11 -8.69 -20.30
N VAL A 37 -32.35 -8.71 -21.40
CA VAL A 37 -30.89 -8.56 -21.36
C VAL A 37 -30.52 -7.15 -20.87
N PHE A 38 -31.05 -6.10 -21.48
CA PHE A 38 -30.70 -4.70 -21.17
C PHE A 38 -31.40 -4.12 -19.92
N SER A 39 -32.20 -4.94 -19.22
CA SER A 39 -32.73 -4.62 -17.88
C SER A 39 -32.08 -5.44 -16.77
N ASN A 40 -31.35 -6.51 -17.10
CA ASN A 40 -30.65 -7.32 -16.12
C ASN A 40 -29.35 -6.63 -15.69
N GLN A 41 -29.26 -6.24 -14.41
CA GLN A 41 -28.10 -5.53 -13.87
C GLN A 41 -26.80 -6.33 -13.98
N HIS A 42 -26.84 -7.65 -13.76
CA HIS A 42 -25.64 -8.49 -13.84
C HIS A 42 -25.06 -8.51 -15.25
N ILE A 43 -25.92 -8.74 -16.25
CA ILE A 43 -25.48 -8.75 -17.66
C ILE A 43 -24.97 -7.37 -18.08
N LEU A 44 -25.61 -6.29 -17.61
CA LEU A 44 -25.13 -4.93 -17.88
C LEU A 44 -23.78 -4.62 -17.22
N HIS A 45 -23.52 -5.16 -16.02
CA HIS A 45 -22.22 -5.05 -15.37
C HIS A 45 -21.14 -5.67 -16.23
N ASP A 46 -21.38 -6.89 -16.73
CA ASP A 46 -20.46 -7.61 -17.62
C ASP A 46 -20.26 -6.86 -18.95
N ILE A 47 -21.35 -6.41 -19.60
CA ILE A 47 -21.27 -5.63 -20.84
C ILE A 47 -20.43 -4.36 -20.65
N ILE A 48 -20.62 -3.64 -19.55
CA ILE A 48 -19.85 -2.43 -19.27
C ILE A 48 -18.37 -2.76 -19.02
N GLU A 49 -18.09 -3.87 -18.35
CA GLU A 49 -16.72 -4.35 -18.15
C GLU A 49 -16.00 -4.67 -19.45
N TYR A 50 -16.69 -5.30 -20.41
CA TYR A 50 -16.12 -5.58 -21.73
C TYR A 50 -16.03 -4.35 -22.64
N THR A 51 -16.85 -3.31 -22.43
CA THR A 51 -16.86 -2.11 -23.28
C THR A 51 -15.91 -1.02 -22.78
N VAL A 52 -15.71 -0.94 -21.47
CA VAL A 52 -14.65 -0.16 -20.87
C VAL A 52 -13.40 -1.02 -20.93
N ASP A 53 -12.69 -0.92 -22.06
CA ASP A 53 -11.36 -1.49 -22.30
C ASP A 53 -10.48 -1.33 -21.04
N GLY A 54 -9.65 -2.34 -20.72
CA GLY A 54 -9.00 -2.47 -19.40
C GLY A 54 -8.27 -1.22 -18.90
N ASP A 55 -7.74 -0.41 -19.81
CA ASP A 55 -6.97 0.81 -19.50
C ASP A 55 -7.83 2.09 -19.40
N LYS A 56 -9.14 2.03 -19.68
CA LYS A 56 -10.02 3.21 -19.73
C LYS A 56 -10.85 3.32 -18.45
N SER A 57 -11.00 4.53 -17.92
CA SER A 57 -11.90 4.76 -16.80
C SER A 57 -13.36 4.71 -17.28
N ILE A 58 -14.28 4.30 -16.39
CA ILE A 58 -15.73 4.43 -16.63
C ILE A 58 -16.12 5.90 -16.90
N LEU A 59 -15.33 6.86 -16.40
CA LEU A 59 -15.52 8.28 -16.61
C LEU A 59 -15.33 8.70 -18.08
N ASP A 60 -14.56 7.94 -18.87
CA ASP A 60 -14.40 8.21 -20.31
C ASP A 60 -15.59 7.69 -21.12
N ASN A 61 -16.43 6.85 -20.51
CA ASN A 61 -17.59 6.20 -21.11
C ASN A 61 -18.93 6.69 -20.53
N LEU A 62 -18.97 7.91 -19.95
CA LEU A 62 -20.18 8.48 -19.34
C LEU A 62 -21.37 8.62 -20.32
N ARG A 63 -21.13 8.61 -21.63
CA ARG A 63 -22.21 8.60 -22.65
C ARG A 63 -23.10 7.35 -22.55
N LEU A 64 -22.59 6.23 -22.05
CA LEU A 64 -23.39 5.01 -21.80
C LEU A 64 -24.57 5.26 -20.86
N ARG A 65 -24.48 6.29 -20.00
CA ARG A 65 -25.59 6.71 -19.13
C ARG A 65 -26.84 7.11 -19.89
N LEU A 66 -26.70 7.53 -21.15
CA LEU A 66 -27.82 7.99 -21.97
C LEU A 66 -28.57 6.83 -22.66
N VAL A 67 -28.03 5.60 -22.61
CA VAL A 67 -28.64 4.44 -23.28
C VAL A 67 -29.96 4.05 -22.63
N SER A 68 -29.99 3.91 -21.30
CA SER A 68 -31.21 3.64 -20.54
C SER A 68 -31.02 3.97 -19.06
N ARG A 69 -32.12 4.00 -18.30
CA ARG A 69 -32.07 4.15 -16.84
C ARG A 69 -31.24 3.04 -16.17
N SER A 70 -31.31 1.82 -16.69
CA SER A 70 -30.54 0.68 -16.18
C SER A 70 -29.04 0.86 -16.42
N PHE A 71 -28.64 1.28 -17.64
CA PHE A 71 -27.25 1.62 -17.93
C PHE A 71 -26.74 2.75 -17.04
N ASN A 72 -27.51 3.84 -16.89
CA ASN A 72 -27.13 4.93 -16.00
C ASN A 72 -26.87 4.44 -14.57
N ASN A 73 -27.72 3.56 -14.03
CA ASN A 73 -27.53 3.03 -12.68
C ASN A 73 -26.24 2.20 -12.55
N VAL A 74 -25.93 1.36 -13.53
CA VAL A 74 -24.72 0.52 -13.52
C VAL A 74 -23.46 1.37 -13.69
N VAL A 75 -23.46 2.33 -14.63
CA VAL A 75 -22.34 3.28 -14.82
C VAL A 75 -22.06 4.05 -13.53
N LEU A 76 -23.09 4.64 -12.90
CA LEU A 76 -22.91 5.35 -11.62
C LEU A 76 -22.47 4.40 -10.50
N SER A 77 -22.88 3.13 -10.53
CA SER A 77 -22.40 2.13 -9.58
C SER A 77 -20.90 1.87 -9.73
N LYS A 78 -20.40 1.72 -10.97
CA LYS A 78 -18.97 1.58 -11.24
C LYS A 78 -18.18 2.84 -10.86
N VAL A 79 -18.68 4.05 -11.17
CA VAL A 79 -18.07 5.32 -10.70
C VAL A 79 -17.93 5.33 -9.17
N ARG A 80 -18.98 4.92 -8.43
CA ARG A 80 -18.90 4.87 -6.95
C ARG A 80 -17.89 3.84 -6.44
N ALA A 81 -17.73 2.71 -7.15
CA ALA A 81 -16.75 1.71 -6.77
C ALA A 81 -15.31 2.21 -7.00
N GLU A 82 -15.06 2.87 -8.13
CA GLU A 82 -13.77 3.48 -8.47
C GLU A 82 -13.36 4.57 -7.47
N PHE A 83 -14.29 5.45 -7.08
CA PHE A 83 -14.02 6.56 -6.14
C PHE A 83 -14.19 6.18 -4.66
N LYS A 84 -14.30 4.88 -4.35
CA LYS A 84 -14.24 4.42 -2.97
C LYS A 84 -12.83 4.64 -2.39
N MET A 85 -11.81 4.41 -3.22
CA MET A 85 -10.42 4.70 -2.95
C MET A 85 -10.00 5.86 -3.84
N VAL A 86 -9.39 6.89 -3.25
CA VAL A 86 -8.94 8.08 -3.95
C VAL A 86 -7.46 8.27 -3.68
N GLN A 87 -6.66 8.21 -4.74
CA GLN A 87 -5.26 8.57 -4.73
C GLN A 87 -5.09 9.92 -5.43
N VAL A 88 -4.34 10.82 -4.80
CA VAL A 88 -4.02 12.14 -5.31
C VAL A 88 -2.50 12.30 -5.36
N CYS A 89 -1.96 12.69 -6.50
CA CYS A 89 -0.53 12.96 -6.68
C CYS A 89 -0.31 14.16 -7.62
N PRO A 90 0.86 14.81 -7.57
CA PRO A 90 1.15 15.90 -8.50
C PRO A 90 1.22 15.38 -9.94
N TYR A 91 0.87 16.24 -10.89
CA TYR A 91 1.14 15.95 -12.30
C TYR A 91 2.61 16.23 -12.59
N GLN A 92 3.39 15.19 -12.85
CA GLN A 92 4.75 15.31 -13.37
C GLN A 92 4.67 15.43 -14.89
N GLN A 93 5.25 16.50 -15.46
CA GLN A 93 5.44 16.52 -16.92
C GLN A 93 6.40 15.39 -17.28
N PRO A 94 6.11 14.62 -18.36
CA PRO A 94 7.00 13.54 -18.76
C PRO A 94 8.40 14.10 -19.02
N GLU A 95 9.40 13.52 -18.36
CA GLU A 95 10.81 13.81 -18.60
C GLU A 95 11.11 13.60 -20.09
N GLY A 96 11.44 14.70 -20.80
CA GLY A 96 11.66 14.71 -22.25
C GLY A 96 10.70 15.58 -23.06
N ALA A 97 9.63 16.12 -22.47
CA ALA A 97 8.91 17.25 -23.06
C ALA A 97 9.72 18.52 -22.77
N ASP A 98 10.61 18.90 -23.71
CA ASP A 98 11.46 20.10 -23.75
C ASP A 98 11.68 20.79 -22.41
N GLU A 99 12.92 20.72 -21.89
CA GLU A 99 13.44 21.55 -20.79
C GLU A 99 13.06 23.03 -20.98
N LYS A 100 11.83 23.38 -20.64
CA LYS A 100 11.42 24.75 -20.38
C LYS A 100 11.79 24.95 -18.93
N GLU A 101 12.91 25.66 -18.79
CA GLU A 101 13.37 26.35 -17.60
C GLU A 101 12.26 26.43 -16.55
N GLU A 102 12.50 25.84 -15.37
CA GLU A 102 11.62 25.99 -14.21
C GLU A 102 11.22 27.46 -14.13
N PRO A 103 9.94 27.82 -14.29
CA PRO A 103 9.56 29.21 -14.24
C PRO A 103 9.91 29.73 -12.85
N GLU A 104 10.85 30.67 -12.79
CA GLU A 104 11.14 31.46 -11.59
C GLU A 104 9.78 31.91 -11.03
N TYR A 105 9.53 31.55 -9.76
CA TYR A 105 8.30 31.88 -9.05
C TYR A 105 8.15 33.40 -8.95
N ASP A 106 7.65 34.03 -10.00
CA ASP A 106 7.13 35.38 -9.94
C ASP A 106 5.73 35.26 -9.31
N GLU A 107 5.59 35.67 -8.05
CA GLU A 107 4.32 35.69 -7.29
C GLU A 107 3.25 36.61 -7.91
N SER A 108 3.46 37.11 -9.13
CA SER A 108 2.56 38.02 -9.84
C SER A 108 1.77 37.34 -10.98
N ASN A 109 0.53 36.94 -10.63
CA ASN A 109 -0.69 37.27 -11.37
C ASN A 109 -1.07 36.67 -12.74
N ASP A 110 -0.62 35.47 -13.13
CA ASP A 110 -1.41 34.66 -14.07
C ASP A 110 -1.20 33.17 -13.79
N ILE A 111 -2.08 32.61 -12.94
CA ILE A 111 -2.06 31.20 -12.55
C ILE A 111 -2.37 30.38 -13.81
N GLU A 112 -1.33 29.85 -14.45
CA GLU A 112 -1.49 28.73 -15.38
C GLU A 112 -2.40 27.70 -14.71
N ASP A 113 -3.45 27.26 -15.42
CA ASP A 113 -4.40 26.28 -14.90
C ASP A 113 -3.64 25.03 -14.48
N ARG A 114 -3.39 24.91 -13.17
CA ARG A 114 -2.59 23.82 -12.64
C ARG A 114 -3.36 22.52 -12.80
N SER A 115 -2.64 21.42 -12.98
CA SER A 115 -3.24 20.08 -13.00
C SER A 115 -2.60 19.18 -11.97
N PHE A 116 -3.37 18.22 -11.50
CA PHE A 116 -2.94 17.15 -10.60
C PHE A 116 -3.64 15.86 -11.00
N MET A 117 -3.23 14.73 -10.44
CA MET A 117 -3.80 13.43 -10.76
C MET A 117 -4.77 12.99 -9.66
N ILE A 118 -5.90 12.41 -10.05
CA ILE A 118 -6.83 11.70 -9.15
C ILE A 118 -7.07 10.33 -9.76
N ASN A 119 -6.75 9.24 -9.05
CA ASN A 119 -6.88 7.87 -9.56
C ASN A 119 -6.34 7.74 -11.01
N ASP A 120 -5.09 8.16 -11.21
CA ASP A 120 -4.41 8.15 -12.51
C ASP A 120 -5.06 8.98 -13.62
N ARG A 121 -6.02 9.86 -13.27
CA ARG A 121 -6.64 10.82 -14.18
C ARG A 121 -6.12 12.23 -13.95
N ARG A 122 -5.57 12.83 -15.00
CA ARG A 122 -5.23 14.26 -15.01
C ARG A 122 -6.49 15.12 -14.85
N THR A 123 -6.48 15.94 -13.82
CA THR A 123 -7.56 16.85 -13.44
C THR A 123 -7.02 18.26 -13.38
N TRP A 124 -7.66 19.15 -14.13
CA TRP A 124 -7.33 20.57 -14.17
C TRP A 124 -8.16 21.34 -13.14
N PHE A 125 -7.56 22.31 -12.46
CA PHE A 125 -8.27 23.13 -11.47
C PHE A 125 -9.50 23.84 -12.08
N SER A 126 -9.44 24.27 -13.34
CA SER A 126 -10.59 24.84 -14.05
C SER A 126 -11.78 23.86 -14.20
N GLN A 127 -11.52 22.56 -14.21
CA GLN A 127 -12.53 21.51 -14.40
C GLN A 127 -13.07 20.96 -13.07
N VAL A 128 -12.30 21.12 -11.99
CA VAL A 128 -12.63 20.63 -10.64
C VAL A 128 -14.08 20.94 -10.23
N PRO A 129 -14.61 22.17 -10.34
CA PRO A 129 -15.95 22.48 -9.85
C PRO A 129 -17.02 21.60 -10.50
N ARG A 130 -16.98 21.46 -11.83
CA ARG A 130 -17.95 20.64 -12.59
C ARG A 130 -17.73 19.15 -12.34
N PHE A 131 -16.47 18.73 -12.25
CA PHE A 131 -16.13 17.34 -12.06
C PHE A 131 -16.58 16.85 -10.69
N PHE A 132 -16.26 17.58 -9.63
CA PHE A 132 -16.64 17.21 -8.27
C PHE A 132 -18.14 17.40 -8.02
N GLU A 133 -18.80 18.39 -8.63
CA GLU A 133 -20.26 18.49 -8.61
C GLU A 133 -20.92 17.24 -9.23
N PHE A 134 -20.39 16.73 -10.35
CA PHE A 134 -20.86 15.46 -10.90
C PHE A 134 -20.66 14.30 -9.93
N LEU A 135 -19.47 14.15 -9.35
CA LEU A 135 -19.17 13.07 -8.41
C LEU A 135 -20.07 13.11 -7.17
N ASN A 136 -20.29 14.29 -6.60
CA ASN A 136 -21.03 14.47 -5.35
C ASN A 136 -22.55 14.51 -5.57
N SER A 137 -23.04 15.30 -6.52
CA SER A 137 -24.48 15.51 -6.72
C SER A 137 -25.13 14.41 -7.56
N VAL A 138 -24.44 13.93 -8.60
CA VAL A 138 -24.99 12.98 -9.57
C VAL A 138 -24.60 11.54 -9.23
N ALA A 139 -23.31 11.25 -9.09
CA ALA A 139 -22.83 9.90 -8.76
C ALA A 139 -23.02 9.57 -7.27
N ARG A 140 -22.98 10.58 -6.40
CA ARG A 140 -23.07 10.47 -4.93
C ARG A 140 -22.02 9.51 -4.38
N ILE A 141 -20.76 9.79 -4.73
CA ILE A 141 -19.63 9.01 -4.25
C ILE A 141 -19.50 9.09 -2.72
N ARG A 142 -18.84 8.10 -2.14
CA ARG A 142 -18.44 8.10 -0.73
C ARG A 142 -17.02 7.59 -0.64
N VAL A 143 -16.09 8.53 -0.49
CA VAL A 143 -14.68 8.18 -0.31
C VAL A 143 -14.50 7.49 1.03
N ARG A 144 -13.86 6.32 1.00
CA ARG A 144 -13.49 5.53 2.19
C ARG A 144 -12.00 5.61 2.45
N ASP A 145 -11.19 5.59 1.41
CA ASP A 145 -9.74 5.61 1.54
C ASP A 145 -9.21 6.78 0.72
N LEU A 146 -8.46 7.68 1.38
CA LEU A 146 -7.82 8.83 0.74
C LEU A 146 -6.32 8.74 0.97
N LEU A 147 -5.55 8.75 -0.12
CA LEU A 147 -4.10 8.71 -0.15
C LEU A 147 -3.58 9.92 -0.94
N PHE A 148 -2.69 10.68 -0.33
CA PHE A 148 -1.84 11.64 -1.01
C PHE A 148 -0.45 11.01 -1.19
N SER A 149 0.16 11.20 -2.36
CA SER A 149 1.50 10.66 -2.62
C SER A 149 2.29 11.50 -3.61
N GLY A 150 3.61 11.50 -3.46
CA GLY A 150 4.54 12.08 -4.42
C GLY A 150 4.65 13.61 -4.38
N PHE A 151 4.15 14.27 -3.33
CA PHE A 151 4.27 15.71 -3.20
C PHE A 151 5.63 16.07 -2.58
N THR A 152 6.40 16.91 -3.28
CA THR A 152 7.71 17.36 -2.80
C THR A 152 7.65 18.65 -1.97
N SER A 153 6.51 19.34 -2.00
CA SER A 153 6.28 20.58 -1.27
C SER A 153 4.82 20.74 -0.86
N PRO A 154 4.54 21.49 0.23
CA PRO A 154 3.18 21.78 0.67
C PRO A 154 2.34 22.44 -0.42
N ASP A 155 1.19 21.83 -0.74
CA ASP A 155 0.19 22.40 -1.63
C ASP A 155 -1.17 22.51 -0.93
N GLN A 156 -1.32 23.61 -0.21
CA GLN A 156 -2.56 23.93 0.50
C GLN A 156 -3.77 24.05 -0.43
N ARG A 157 -3.59 24.45 -1.70
CA ARG A 157 -4.70 24.60 -2.65
C ARG A 157 -5.28 23.25 -3.05
N ILE A 158 -4.40 22.28 -3.37
CA ILE A 158 -4.85 20.89 -3.63
C ILE A 158 -5.48 20.30 -2.38
N HIS A 159 -4.86 20.49 -1.22
CA HIS A 159 -5.37 19.99 0.05
C HIS A 159 -6.80 20.46 0.33
N GLU A 160 -7.04 21.77 0.27
CA GLU A 160 -8.37 22.37 0.48
C GLU A 160 -9.36 21.96 -0.60
N CYS A 161 -8.93 21.90 -1.86
CA CYS A 161 -9.75 21.42 -2.97
C CYS A 161 -10.30 20.02 -2.72
N ILE A 162 -9.45 19.08 -2.29
CA ILE A 162 -9.87 17.71 -1.99
C ILE A 162 -10.78 17.68 -0.77
N LEU A 163 -10.41 18.34 0.33
CA LEU A 163 -11.18 18.27 1.57
C LEU A 163 -12.54 18.96 1.50
N TYR A 164 -12.62 20.12 0.84
CA TYR A 164 -13.86 20.92 0.82
C TYR A 164 -14.68 20.73 -0.45
N SER A 165 -14.06 20.39 -1.59
CA SER A 165 -14.79 20.26 -2.86
C SER A 165 -15.03 18.79 -3.23
N LEU A 166 -14.04 17.89 -3.09
CA LEU A 166 -14.25 16.47 -3.40
C LEU A 166 -15.03 15.77 -2.29
N LEU A 167 -14.59 15.89 -1.05
CA LEU A 167 -15.28 15.26 0.08
C LEU A 167 -16.58 16.00 0.44
N ASP A 168 -16.66 17.31 0.16
CA ASP A 168 -17.85 18.15 0.37
C ASP A 168 -18.44 17.97 1.79
N GLY A 169 -17.60 18.10 2.81
CA GLY A 169 -18.02 17.87 4.20
C GLY A 169 -18.12 16.40 4.61
N ASN A 170 -18.19 15.46 3.67
CA ASN A 170 -18.44 14.04 3.95
C ASN A 170 -17.21 13.24 4.42
N TRP A 171 -16.19 13.90 4.96
CA TRP A 171 -15.00 13.23 5.49
C TRP A 171 -15.31 12.22 6.61
N TYR A 172 -16.49 12.25 7.23
CA TYR A 172 -16.96 11.21 8.14
C TYR A 172 -17.19 9.83 7.51
N SER A 173 -17.19 9.70 6.18
CA SER A 173 -17.17 8.39 5.53
C SER A 173 -15.77 7.77 5.44
N LEU A 174 -14.70 8.53 5.69
CA LEU A 174 -13.33 8.03 5.59
C LEU A 174 -13.06 6.96 6.65
N ASN A 175 -12.41 5.90 6.20
CA ASN A 175 -11.82 4.83 6.99
C ASN A 175 -10.28 4.96 7.03
N SER A 176 -9.66 5.42 5.94
CA SER A 176 -8.23 5.64 5.80
C SER A 176 -7.91 7.05 5.30
N TYR A 177 -6.91 7.70 5.90
CA TYR A 177 -6.38 9.00 5.48
C TYR A 177 -4.85 8.98 5.54
N LYS A 178 -4.19 9.00 4.37
CA LYS A 178 -2.75 8.78 4.24
C LYS A 178 -2.00 9.86 3.46
N GLY A 179 -0.75 10.14 3.84
CA GLY A 179 0.22 10.98 3.09
C GLY A 179 -0.03 12.49 3.08
N ALA A 180 -0.90 12.98 3.97
CA ALA A 180 -1.27 14.39 3.98
C ALA A 180 -0.23 15.33 4.64
N ASP A 181 0.81 14.79 5.26
CA ASP A 181 1.91 15.54 5.88
C ASP A 181 2.72 16.35 4.87
N GLU A 182 2.88 15.85 3.65
CA GLU A 182 3.55 16.55 2.56
C GLU A 182 2.78 17.80 2.10
N LEU A 183 1.45 17.81 2.28
CA LEU A 183 0.55 18.89 1.83
C LEU A 183 0.17 19.86 2.94
N CYS A 184 0.11 19.37 4.18
CA CYS A 184 -0.48 20.07 5.30
C CYS A 184 0.19 19.65 6.60
N ASN A 185 0.63 20.62 7.42
CA ASN A 185 1.20 20.37 8.76
C ASN A 185 0.11 20.10 9.83
N GLY A 186 -1.06 19.62 9.40
CA GLY A 186 -2.21 19.27 10.23
C GLY A 186 -3.11 20.45 10.62
N CYS A 187 -4.01 20.80 9.71
CA CYS A 187 -5.08 21.76 9.98
C CYS A 187 -6.19 21.15 10.86
N ALA A 188 -7.18 21.98 11.25
CA ALA A 188 -8.32 21.55 12.04
C ALA A 188 -9.09 20.38 11.41
N VAL A 189 -9.22 20.36 10.07
CA VAL A 189 -9.89 19.26 9.35
C VAL A 189 -9.07 17.98 9.40
N CYS A 190 -7.74 18.05 9.21
CA CYS A 190 -6.85 16.89 9.37
C CYS A 190 -6.97 16.28 10.78
N SER A 191 -7.00 17.13 11.80
CA SER A 191 -7.17 16.70 13.20
C SER A 191 -8.51 16.01 13.43
N GLU A 192 -9.59 16.57 12.88
CA GLU A 192 -10.93 15.97 12.95
C GLU A 192 -10.98 14.62 12.21
N ILE A 193 -10.37 14.52 11.03
CA ILE A 193 -10.25 13.25 10.27
C ILE A 193 -9.47 12.22 11.09
N ALA A 194 -8.30 12.59 11.61
CA ALA A 194 -7.45 11.72 12.43
C ALA A 194 -8.20 11.14 13.63
N SER A 195 -9.13 11.89 14.25
CA SER A 195 -9.95 11.41 15.36
C SER A 195 -10.95 10.30 14.98
N ARG A 196 -11.32 10.19 13.70
CA ARG A 196 -12.41 9.32 13.23
C ARG A 196 -11.93 8.07 12.51
N VAL A 197 -10.96 8.20 11.61
CA VAL A 197 -10.47 7.11 10.75
C VAL A 197 -9.87 5.94 11.56
N SER A 198 -9.87 4.72 11.01
CA SER A 198 -9.20 3.56 11.61
C SER A 198 -7.74 3.47 11.20
N ILE A 199 -7.40 3.99 10.02
CA ILE A 199 -6.06 4.01 9.46
C ILE A 199 -5.63 5.45 9.21
N TYR A 200 -4.51 5.88 9.79
CA TYR A 200 -4.04 7.25 9.70
C TYR A 200 -2.52 7.35 9.58
N GLY A 201 -2.06 8.22 8.68
CA GLY A 201 -0.75 8.83 8.81
C GLY A 201 -0.07 9.18 7.47
N PRO A 202 1.10 9.81 7.47
CA PRO A 202 1.96 10.05 8.63
C PRO A 202 1.29 10.83 9.74
N VAL A 203 1.50 10.38 10.98
CA VAL A 203 1.01 11.08 12.16
C VAL A 203 1.63 12.47 12.17
N GLN A 204 0.79 13.51 12.14
CA GLN A 204 1.26 14.89 12.14
C GLN A 204 1.61 15.31 13.56
N PHE A 205 2.74 16.01 13.73
CA PHE A 205 3.23 16.45 15.04
C PHE A 205 2.20 17.25 15.86
N CYS A 206 1.37 18.06 15.19
CA CYS A 206 0.31 18.83 15.84
C CYS A 206 -0.75 17.95 16.53
N THR A 207 -1.01 16.74 16.02
CA THR A 207 -1.96 15.78 16.62
C THR A 207 -1.44 15.15 17.92
N LEU A 208 -0.12 15.23 18.15
CA LEU A 208 0.51 14.80 19.40
C LEU A 208 0.58 15.94 20.43
N ILE A 209 0.77 17.18 19.99
CA ILE A 209 0.75 18.36 20.87
C ILE A 209 -0.67 18.68 21.34
N ASN A 210 -1.63 18.62 20.43
CA ASN A 210 -3.05 18.81 20.70
C ASN A 210 -3.75 17.44 20.61
N PRO A 211 -3.64 16.60 21.64
CA PRO A 211 -4.10 15.23 21.57
C PRO A 211 -5.60 15.16 21.29
N ILE A 212 -5.98 14.19 20.46
CA ILE A 212 -7.37 13.84 20.21
C ILE A 212 -8.05 13.51 21.55
N LEU A 213 -9.21 14.12 21.79
CA LEU A 213 -9.93 13.93 23.04
C LEU A 213 -10.51 12.52 23.16
N GLY A 214 -10.26 11.89 24.31
CA GLY A 214 -10.79 10.57 24.63
C GLY A 214 -9.90 9.43 24.12
N LYS A 215 -10.40 8.19 24.28
CA LYS A 215 -9.66 6.99 23.87
C LYS A 215 -9.89 6.70 22.40
N LYS A 216 -8.82 6.49 21.66
CA LYS A 216 -8.84 6.17 20.24
C LYS A 216 -8.06 4.88 19.97
N SER A 217 -8.67 3.96 19.25
CA SER A 217 -7.99 2.78 18.73
C SER A 217 -7.87 2.90 17.21
N TYR A 218 -6.65 2.75 16.72
CA TYR A 218 -6.32 2.67 15.31
C TYR A 218 -6.01 1.22 14.92
N GLU A 219 -6.48 0.82 13.76
CA GLU A 219 -6.04 -0.41 13.11
C GLU A 219 -4.60 -0.24 12.64
N GLN A 220 -4.26 0.93 12.09
CA GLN A 220 -2.93 1.24 11.60
C GLN A 220 -2.55 2.71 11.81
N LEU A 221 -1.34 2.95 12.32
CA LEU A 221 -0.72 4.28 12.34
C LEU A 221 0.58 4.26 11.54
N ILE A 222 0.81 5.30 10.75
CA ILE A 222 2.06 5.50 10.01
C ILE A 222 2.88 6.57 10.73
N VAL A 223 4.10 6.24 11.14
CA VAL A 223 5.05 7.14 11.80
C VAL A 223 6.32 7.17 10.98
N THR A 224 6.72 8.38 10.59
CA THR A 224 7.91 8.63 9.79
C THR A 224 9.09 8.93 10.69
N GLU A 225 10.30 8.70 10.20
CA GLU A 225 11.50 9.15 10.90
C GLU A 225 11.50 10.66 11.18
N ILE A 226 10.79 11.42 10.33
CA ILE A 226 10.63 12.86 10.47
C ILE A 226 9.95 13.20 11.78
N LEU A 227 8.80 12.59 12.00
CA LEU A 227 8.06 12.76 13.25
C LEU A 227 8.88 12.30 14.47
N LEU A 228 9.61 11.20 14.36
CA LEU A 228 10.44 10.69 15.46
C LEU A 228 11.49 11.72 15.89
N ALA A 229 12.15 12.37 14.93
CA ALA A 229 13.13 13.41 15.19
C ALA A 229 12.48 14.69 15.71
N GLU A 230 11.33 15.12 15.19
CA GLU A 230 10.58 16.28 15.69
C GLU A 230 10.16 16.09 17.15
N ILE A 231 9.67 14.89 17.49
CA ILE A 231 9.35 14.51 18.87
C ILE A 231 10.58 14.63 19.76
N ALA A 232 11.72 14.06 19.33
CA ALA A 232 12.95 14.12 20.10
C ALA A 232 13.42 15.56 20.30
N LEU A 233 13.46 16.34 19.21
CA LEU A 233 13.84 17.75 19.23
C LEU A 233 12.94 18.55 20.19
N HIS A 234 11.63 18.38 20.13
CA HIS A 234 10.70 19.04 21.04
C HIS A 234 10.93 18.68 22.51
N CYS A 235 11.25 17.41 22.79
CA CYS A 235 11.52 16.95 24.15
C CYS A 235 12.85 17.48 24.70
N VAL A 236 13.86 17.73 23.86
CA VAL A 236 15.17 18.25 24.29
C VAL A 236 15.31 19.77 24.18
N THR A 237 14.36 20.43 23.53
CA THR A 237 14.37 21.88 23.36
C THR A 237 14.01 22.57 24.67
N MET A 238 14.89 23.44 25.17
CA MET A 238 14.67 24.23 26.39
C MET A 238 14.45 23.40 27.66
N VAL A 239 15.01 22.19 27.76
CA VAL A 239 15.01 21.39 29.01
C VAL A 239 16.33 21.49 29.74
N GLY A 240 16.28 21.49 31.07
CA GLY A 240 17.46 21.54 31.92
C GLY A 240 17.99 20.15 32.32
N SER A 241 17.19 19.09 32.17
CA SER A 241 17.56 17.74 32.60
C SER A 241 16.94 16.65 31.73
N ARG A 242 17.48 15.42 31.86
CA ARG A 242 16.97 14.22 31.18
C ARG A 242 15.53 13.92 31.64
N GLU A 243 15.26 14.00 32.93
CA GLU A 243 13.95 13.69 33.52
C GLU A 243 12.84 14.59 32.97
N GLU A 244 13.15 15.87 32.73
CA GLU A 244 12.19 16.81 32.12
C GLU A 244 11.84 16.39 30.69
N ALA A 245 12.84 15.99 29.88
CA ALA A 245 12.61 15.51 28.53
C ALA A 245 11.72 14.26 28.49
N PHE A 246 11.97 13.29 29.37
CA PHE A 246 11.13 12.09 29.48
C PHE A 246 9.72 12.39 30.01
N SER A 247 9.56 13.39 30.87
CA SER A 247 8.25 13.88 31.29
C SER A 247 7.45 14.47 30.13
N ARG A 248 8.09 15.28 29.27
CA ARG A 248 7.48 15.83 28.05
C ARG A 248 7.09 14.73 27.06
N LEU A 249 8.00 13.78 26.82
CA LEU A 249 7.74 12.62 25.96
C LEU A 249 6.51 11.81 26.46
N THR A 250 6.40 11.62 27.78
CA THR A 250 5.27 10.89 28.40
C THR A 250 3.95 11.63 28.24
N LYS A 251 3.95 12.97 28.29
CA LYS A 251 2.75 13.79 28.09
C LYS A 251 2.29 13.82 26.63
N MET A 252 3.23 13.78 25.70
CA MET A 252 2.96 13.82 24.26
C MET A 252 2.50 12.47 23.72
N ILE A 253 3.15 11.38 24.14
CA ILE A 253 2.80 10.03 23.73
C ILE A 253 1.97 9.38 24.83
N THR A 254 0.65 9.59 24.77
CA THR A 254 -0.33 9.17 25.79
C THR A 254 -0.76 7.71 25.62
N GLN A 255 -1.39 7.15 26.66
CA GLN A 255 -1.99 5.80 26.64
C GLN A 255 -3.47 5.80 26.20
N ASP A 256 -3.99 6.96 25.79
CA ASP A 256 -5.35 7.07 25.27
C ASP A 256 -5.45 6.63 23.81
N VAL A 257 -4.31 6.53 23.13
CA VAL A 257 -4.18 5.96 21.80
C VAL A 257 -3.81 4.48 21.92
N ASN A 258 -4.50 3.61 21.19
CA ASN A 258 -4.09 2.23 20.91
C ASN A 258 -3.86 2.07 19.40
N CYS A 259 -2.94 1.19 19.01
CA CYS A 259 -2.59 0.94 17.62
C CYS A 259 -2.35 -0.56 17.41
N ASP A 260 -3.09 -1.21 16.51
CA ASP A 260 -2.85 -2.64 16.22
C ASP A 260 -1.59 -2.84 15.38
N GLN A 261 -1.40 -2.05 14.31
CA GLN A 261 -0.24 -2.08 13.44
C GLN A 261 0.46 -0.72 13.35
N LEU A 262 1.75 -0.67 13.65
CA LEU A 262 2.58 0.53 13.47
C LEU A 262 3.47 0.39 12.23
N ASP A 263 3.25 1.25 11.25
CA ASP A 263 4.13 1.41 10.10
C ASP A 263 5.21 2.45 10.44
N LEU A 264 6.46 2.01 10.54
CA LEU A 264 7.64 2.86 10.69
C LEU A 264 8.27 3.08 9.31
N VAL A 265 8.29 4.33 8.87
CA VAL A 265 8.79 4.72 7.54
C VAL A 265 10.13 5.43 7.70
N PHE A 266 11.17 4.85 7.13
CA PHE A 266 12.54 5.35 7.17
C PHE A 266 13.06 5.62 5.75
N SER A 267 13.97 6.58 5.62
CA SER A 267 14.79 6.72 4.43
C SER A 267 15.78 5.56 4.37
N ASP A 268 16.00 5.04 3.17
CA ASP A 268 17.10 4.14 2.87
C ASP A 268 18.47 4.65 3.35
N ARG A 269 18.69 5.97 3.36
CA ARG A 269 19.89 6.64 3.91
C ARG A 269 20.24 6.21 5.32
N CYS A 270 19.28 5.77 6.15
CA CYS A 270 19.59 5.30 7.51
C CYS A 270 20.50 4.05 7.51
N MET A 271 20.63 3.34 6.38
CA MET A 271 21.37 2.09 6.26
C MET A 271 22.81 2.27 5.73
N TRP A 272 23.18 3.42 5.17
CA TRP A 272 24.34 3.50 4.26
C TRP A 272 25.72 3.71 4.92
N SER A 273 25.82 4.22 6.15
CA SER A 273 27.11 4.33 6.87
C SER A 273 26.97 4.72 8.34
N LYS A 274 28.03 4.60 9.14
CA LYS A 274 28.05 5.09 10.55
C LYS A 274 27.85 6.61 10.70
N GLY A 275 27.96 7.37 9.62
CA GLY A 275 27.69 8.81 9.60
C GLY A 275 26.22 9.18 9.35
N THR A 276 25.33 8.19 9.20
CA THR A 276 23.92 8.40 8.83
C THR A 276 23.01 8.68 10.04
N LEU A 277 21.79 9.08 9.69
CA LEU A 277 20.66 9.38 10.57
C LEU A 277 20.44 8.27 11.59
N ALA A 278 20.81 8.52 12.84
CA ALA A 278 20.34 7.73 13.96
C ALA A 278 18.88 8.10 14.27
N HIS A 279 18.17 7.19 14.94
CA HIS A 279 16.80 7.44 15.42
C HIS A 279 16.74 7.44 16.95
N PRO A 280 15.85 8.24 17.57
CA PRO A 280 15.77 8.36 19.03
C PRO A 280 15.10 7.13 19.65
N ARG A 281 15.91 6.23 20.24
CA ARG A 281 15.45 4.92 20.73
C ARG A 281 14.26 5.01 21.69
N GLU A 282 14.35 5.87 22.69
CA GLU A 282 13.35 5.92 23.75
C GLU A 282 12.02 6.52 23.27
N VAL A 283 12.03 7.29 22.17
CA VAL A 283 10.80 7.75 21.50
C VAL A 283 10.07 6.57 20.89
N ILE A 284 10.77 5.72 20.13
CA ILE A 284 10.21 4.51 19.52
C ILE A 284 9.69 3.56 20.60
N ASP A 285 10.50 3.27 21.62
CA ASP A 285 10.09 2.41 22.73
C ASP A 285 8.85 2.97 23.46
N ARG A 286 8.76 4.29 23.62
CA ARG A 286 7.60 4.94 24.23
C ARG A 286 6.35 4.78 23.36
N ILE A 287 6.44 5.01 22.06
CA ILE A 287 5.33 4.84 21.10
C ILE A 287 4.79 3.42 21.17
N VAL A 288 5.68 2.43 20.99
CA VAL A 288 5.33 1.00 21.04
C VAL A 288 4.58 0.66 22.32
N LYS A 289 5.13 1.07 23.48
CA LYS A 289 4.58 0.69 24.79
C LYS A 289 3.30 1.45 25.14
N ALA A 290 3.25 2.76 24.87
CA ALA A 290 2.10 3.58 25.22
C ALA A 290 0.89 3.23 24.36
N TRP A 291 1.11 2.97 23.06
CA TRP A 291 0.05 2.64 22.12
C TRP A 291 -0.25 1.15 22.01
N ARG A 292 0.43 0.31 22.80
CA ARG A 292 0.20 -1.14 22.89
C ARG A 292 0.23 -1.83 21.53
N VAL A 293 1.26 -1.49 20.76
CA VAL A 293 1.45 -1.98 19.38
C VAL A 293 1.57 -3.50 19.34
N LYS A 294 0.76 -4.15 18.51
CA LYS A 294 0.79 -5.62 18.36
C LYS A 294 1.70 -6.07 17.22
N SER A 295 1.71 -5.33 16.12
CA SER A 295 2.51 -5.63 14.94
C SER A 295 3.23 -4.39 14.41
N ILE A 296 4.39 -4.60 13.79
CA ILE A 296 5.22 -3.54 13.24
C ILE A 296 5.49 -3.83 11.77
N ASN A 297 5.35 -2.82 10.93
CA ASN A 297 5.84 -2.82 9.55
C ASN A 297 6.93 -1.77 9.41
N ILE A 298 8.09 -2.15 8.88
CA ILE A 298 9.22 -1.26 8.63
C ILE A 298 9.32 -1.08 7.12
N ARG A 299 9.14 0.14 6.63
CA ARG A 299 9.28 0.46 5.20
C ARG A 299 10.46 1.40 4.99
N PHE A 300 11.29 1.08 4.00
CA PHE A 300 12.34 1.97 3.53
C PHE A 300 11.89 2.70 2.27
N MET A 301 12.13 4.01 2.18
CA MET A 301 11.80 4.84 1.03
C MET A 301 13.04 5.62 0.57
N THR A 302 13.22 5.76 -0.73
CA THR A 302 14.38 6.45 -1.30
C THR A 302 14.29 7.95 -1.14
N GLU A 303 15.40 8.57 -0.72
CA GLU A 303 15.57 10.03 -0.60
C GLU A 303 14.53 10.76 0.26
N TYR A 304 13.86 10.02 1.16
CA TYR A 304 12.71 10.52 1.91
C TYR A 304 13.03 11.55 3.02
N SER A 305 14.31 11.67 3.43
CA SER A 305 14.68 12.46 4.62
C SER A 305 15.73 13.54 4.36
N SER A 306 15.44 14.72 4.91
CA SER A 306 16.29 15.92 4.95
C SER A 306 16.70 16.32 6.37
N ILE A 307 16.42 15.49 7.38
CA ILE A 307 16.57 15.90 8.78
C ILE A 307 18.02 15.92 9.20
N ASP A 308 18.37 17.02 9.87
CA ASP A 308 19.60 17.09 10.63
C ASP A 308 19.45 16.36 11.98
N HIS A 309 19.90 15.10 12.03
CA HIS A 309 19.89 14.29 13.25
C HIS A 309 20.68 14.93 14.41
N GLU A 310 21.65 15.81 14.11
CA GLU A 310 22.48 16.48 15.12
C GLU A 310 21.65 17.41 16.01
N MET A 311 20.51 17.89 15.52
CA MET A 311 19.65 18.82 16.26
C MET A 311 19.16 18.24 17.60
N TRP A 312 18.88 16.93 17.66
CA TRP A 312 18.45 16.27 18.89
C TRP A 312 19.54 15.39 19.52
N SER A 313 20.41 14.76 18.73
CA SER A 313 21.42 13.82 19.23
C SER A 313 22.52 14.51 20.05
N ASN A 314 22.89 15.75 19.70
CA ASN A 314 23.92 16.53 20.41
C ASN A 314 23.64 16.73 21.91
N LYS A 315 22.37 16.66 22.32
CA LYS A 315 21.98 16.78 23.73
C LYS A 315 22.24 15.50 24.54
N ARG A 316 22.47 14.36 23.88
CA ARG A 316 22.72 13.04 24.50
C ARG A 316 21.66 12.64 25.53
N ILE A 317 20.43 13.10 25.34
CA ILE A 317 19.28 12.76 26.19
C ILE A 317 18.67 11.43 25.75
N PHE A 318 18.57 11.22 24.44
CA PHE A 318 18.09 9.98 23.84
C PHE A 318 19.27 9.16 23.32
N THR A 319 19.11 7.85 23.38
CA THR A 319 20.06 6.89 22.83
C THR A 319 19.86 6.81 21.33
N GLU A 320 20.94 6.90 20.58
CA GLU A 320 20.95 6.70 19.13
C GLU A 320 20.67 5.23 18.81
N MET A 321 19.72 4.98 17.92
CA MET A 321 19.39 3.66 17.39
C MET A 321 19.68 3.63 15.89
N ARG A 322 20.40 2.59 15.46
CA ARG A 322 20.59 2.26 14.05
C ARG A 322 20.26 0.79 13.79
N PHE A 323 19.95 0.46 12.54
CA PHE A 323 19.66 -0.91 12.10
C PHE A 323 20.92 -1.71 11.73
N ASP A 324 22.07 -1.08 11.56
CA ASP A 324 23.36 -1.72 11.22
C ASP A 324 24.22 -2.03 12.47
N GLU A 325 24.03 -1.28 13.56
CA GLU A 325 24.82 -1.44 14.78
C GLU A 325 24.58 -2.76 15.53
N MET A 326 25.67 -3.36 16.02
CA MET A 326 25.59 -4.43 17.00
C MET A 326 25.09 -3.87 18.33
N PHE A 327 23.97 -4.40 18.84
CA PHE A 327 23.52 -4.11 20.21
C PHE A 327 24.62 -4.51 21.21
N VAL A 328 25.23 -3.51 21.84
CA VAL A 328 25.91 -3.73 23.12
C VAL A 328 24.81 -4.18 24.08
N THR A 329 24.97 -5.36 24.67
CA THR A 329 24.03 -5.84 25.67
C THR A 329 24.14 -4.87 26.84
N ASP A 330 23.24 -3.89 26.91
CA ASP A 330 23.25 -2.98 28.04
C ASP A 330 22.85 -3.79 29.27
N HIS A 331 23.86 -4.19 30.05
CA HIS A 331 23.69 -4.97 31.27
C HIS A 331 22.79 -4.24 32.29
N ASN A 332 22.53 -2.94 32.08
CA ASN A 332 21.71 -2.12 32.96
C ASN A 332 20.23 -2.02 32.52
N ILE A 333 19.88 -2.38 31.28
CA ILE A 333 18.47 -2.52 30.88
C ILE A 333 18.07 -3.99 31.04
N ILE A 334 18.00 -4.42 32.30
CA ILE A 334 17.29 -5.65 32.67
C ILE A 334 15.81 -5.41 32.36
N ARG A 335 15.40 -5.57 31.09
CA ARG A 335 13.98 -5.83 30.80
C ARG A 335 13.66 -7.16 31.48
N PRO A 336 12.76 -7.23 32.46
CA PRO A 336 12.39 -8.51 33.06
C PRO A 336 12.00 -9.46 31.92
N ARG A 337 12.55 -10.68 31.92
CA ARG A 337 12.33 -11.70 30.87
C ARG A 337 10.85 -11.98 30.60
N HIS A 338 9.96 -11.64 31.54
CA HIS A 338 8.52 -11.81 31.46
C HIS A 338 7.77 -10.65 30.78
N GLU A 339 8.42 -9.50 30.52
CA GLU A 339 7.83 -8.33 29.84
C GLU A 339 8.46 -8.08 28.47
N ARG A 340 9.10 -9.08 27.85
CA ARG A 340 9.36 -8.96 26.42
C ARG A 340 8.02 -9.09 25.72
N ASP A 341 7.40 -7.94 25.44
CA ASP A 341 6.35 -7.80 24.45
C ASP A 341 6.90 -8.43 23.16
N HIS A 342 6.51 -9.68 22.91
CA HIS A 342 6.77 -10.30 21.63
C HIS A 342 5.71 -9.72 20.71
N PHE A 343 6.15 -9.05 19.66
CA PHE A 343 5.23 -8.62 18.61
C PHE A 343 4.61 -9.86 18.00
N GLU A 344 3.32 -9.79 17.71
CA GLU A 344 2.60 -10.84 17.00
C GLU A 344 3.21 -11.04 15.61
N ARG A 345 3.71 -9.94 15.01
CA ARG A 345 4.29 -9.91 13.67
C ARG A 345 5.20 -8.71 13.47
N VAL A 346 6.33 -8.91 12.80
CA VAL A 346 7.20 -7.83 12.30
C VAL A 346 7.42 -8.02 10.80
N GLU A 347 7.16 -6.99 10.02
CA GLU A 347 7.32 -6.95 8.57
C GLU A 347 8.40 -5.93 8.18
N VAL A 348 9.16 -6.23 7.14
CA VAL A 348 10.17 -5.34 6.56
C VAL A 348 9.96 -5.29 5.05
N ASP A 349 9.58 -4.13 4.56
CA ASP A 349 9.31 -3.85 3.16
C ASP A 349 10.53 -3.14 2.54
N MET A 350 11.24 -3.86 1.67
CA MET A 350 12.46 -3.39 0.98
C MET A 350 12.23 -3.26 -0.54
N GLN A 351 10.98 -3.16 -1.00
CA GLN A 351 10.68 -3.13 -2.44
C GLN A 351 11.18 -1.87 -3.16
N ALA A 352 11.38 -0.76 -2.44
CA ALA A 352 11.63 0.54 -3.06
C ALA A 352 13.13 0.80 -3.25
N GLY A 353 13.53 1.10 -4.48
CA GLY A 353 14.82 1.74 -4.81
C GLY A 353 15.91 0.79 -5.26
N ASP A 354 16.49 1.07 -6.43
CA ASP A 354 17.62 0.33 -7.03
C ASP A 354 18.82 0.23 -6.07
N GLU A 355 19.03 1.27 -5.25
CA GLU A 355 20.11 1.31 -4.28
C GLU A 355 19.91 0.30 -3.13
N ILE A 356 18.67 0.12 -2.64
CA ILE A 356 18.36 -0.91 -1.65
C ILE A 356 18.65 -2.29 -2.24
N ALA A 357 18.22 -2.54 -3.48
CA ALA A 357 18.46 -3.80 -4.16
C ALA A 357 19.96 -4.11 -4.31
N THR A 358 20.74 -3.13 -4.73
CA THR A 358 22.20 -3.24 -4.90
C THR A 358 22.87 -3.57 -3.56
N CYS A 359 22.57 -2.82 -2.51
CA CYS A 359 23.13 -3.03 -1.18
C CYS A 359 22.71 -4.37 -0.58
N PHE A 360 21.48 -4.82 -0.84
CA PHE A 360 20.98 -6.11 -0.38
C PHE A 360 21.68 -7.26 -1.10
N ALA A 361 21.86 -7.17 -2.42
CA ALA A 361 22.60 -8.16 -3.19
C ALA A 361 24.09 -8.23 -2.81
N GLU A 362 24.75 -7.09 -2.56
CA GLU A 362 26.11 -7.04 -1.98
C GLU A 362 26.15 -7.70 -0.59
N SER A 363 25.14 -7.44 0.25
CA SER A 363 25.04 -8.02 1.60
C SER A 363 24.83 -9.54 1.58
N MET A 364 24.20 -10.07 0.53
CA MET A 364 24.07 -11.50 0.26
C MET A 364 25.33 -12.11 -0.40
N GLY A 365 26.30 -11.29 -0.83
CA GLY A 365 27.49 -11.74 -1.54
C GLY A 365 27.26 -12.08 -3.02
N MET A 366 26.18 -11.57 -3.61
CA MET A 366 25.84 -11.78 -5.03
C MET A 366 26.53 -10.79 -5.97
N PHE A 367 26.91 -9.61 -5.46
CA PHE A 367 27.70 -8.61 -6.18
C PHE A 367 29.03 -8.36 -5.47
N GLU A 368 30.02 -7.87 -6.23
CA GLU A 368 31.29 -7.41 -5.66
C GLU A 368 31.01 -6.26 -4.69
N GLN A 369 31.63 -6.29 -3.51
CA GLN A 369 31.46 -5.24 -2.51
C GLN A 369 32.03 -3.92 -3.05
N SER A 370 31.16 -2.99 -3.42
CA SER A 370 31.56 -1.68 -3.90
C SER A 370 31.07 -0.59 -2.93
N GLY A 371 32.01 0.14 -2.32
CA GLY A 371 31.68 1.32 -1.51
C GLY A 371 31.26 1.07 -0.06
N MET A 372 30.71 2.11 0.56
CA MET A 372 30.45 2.17 2.02
C MET A 372 29.23 1.36 2.48
N SER A 373 28.36 0.94 1.56
CA SER A 373 27.06 0.32 1.86
C SER A 373 27.05 -1.21 1.80
N ALA A 374 28.13 -1.88 1.41
CA ALA A 374 28.17 -3.33 1.21
C ALA A 374 27.82 -4.18 2.46
N THR A 375 27.77 -3.57 3.65
CA THR A 375 27.37 -4.22 4.91
C THR A 375 26.06 -3.72 5.50
N ALA A 376 25.39 -2.77 4.84
CA ALA A 376 24.20 -2.07 5.30
C ALA A 376 23.08 -3.03 5.75
N PHE A 377 22.79 -4.06 4.94
CA PHE A 377 21.72 -5.01 5.21
C PHE A 377 22.20 -6.31 5.84
N GLN A 378 23.51 -6.48 6.02
CA GLN A 378 24.13 -7.77 6.33
C GLN A 378 23.59 -8.43 7.62
N ASN A 379 23.05 -7.65 8.56
CA ASN A 379 22.44 -8.14 9.79
C ASN A 379 21.00 -7.64 9.97
N VAL A 380 20.31 -7.19 8.92
CA VAL A 380 18.98 -6.55 9.04
C VAL A 380 17.99 -7.45 9.78
N CYS A 381 17.93 -8.75 9.46
CA CYS A 381 17.07 -9.72 10.15
C CYS A 381 17.37 -9.78 11.65
N ALA A 382 18.66 -9.87 12.01
CA ALA A 382 19.09 -9.95 13.39
C ALA A 382 18.83 -8.65 14.15
N ASN A 383 19.12 -7.51 13.53
CA ASN A 383 19.02 -6.20 14.15
C ASN A 383 17.57 -5.75 14.31
N VAL A 384 16.72 -5.95 13.30
CA VAL A 384 15.28 -5.72 13.40
C VAL A 384 14.69 -6.59 14.52
N LYS A 385 15.00 -7.89 14.58
CA LYS A 385 14.49 -8.77 15.66
C LYS A 385 15.03 -8.43 17.05
N ARG A 386 16.22 -7.85 17.14
CA ARG A 386 16.77 -7.36 18.41
C ARG A 386 16.01 -6.11 18.89
N ILE A 387 15.63 -5.21 17.96
CA ILE A 387 14.84 -4.01 18.26
C ILE A 387 13.39 -4.38 18.56
N PHE A 388 12.80 -5.23 17.72
CA PHE A 388 11.41 -5.66 17.73
C PHE A 388 11.33 -7.20 17.83
N PRO A 389 11.39 -7.77 19.04
CA PRO A 389 11.38 -9.22 19.22
C PRO A 389 10.10 -9.86 18.68
N THR A 390 10.26 -10.82 17.77
CA THR A 390 9.16 -11.61 17.20
C THR A 390 9.60 -13.05 16.93
N GLN A 391 8.65 -13.98 16.96
CA GLN A 391 8.85 -15.32 16.44
C GLN A 391 8.74 -15.35 14.91
N ASP A 392 7.86 -14.52 14.35
CA ASP A 392 7.52 -14.47 12.93
C ASP A 392 7.96 -13.12 12.35
N MET A 393 8.91 -13.18 11.43
CA MET A 393 9.42 -12.01 10.73
C MET A 393 9.22 -12.18 9.22
N TYR A 394 8.65 -11.16 8.60
CA TYR A 394 8.33 -11.15 7.19
C TYR A 394 9.17 -10.10 6.47
N LEU A 395 9.72 -10.44 5.30
CA LEU A 395 10.58 -9.56 4.53
C LEU A 395 10.16 -9.60 3.05
N ILE A 396 9.73 -8.46 2.51
CA ILE A 396 9.52 -8.34 1.07
C ILE A 396 10.87 -7.95 0.45
N LEU A 397 11.34 -8.77 -0.48
CA LEU A 397 12.61 -8.54 -1.16
C LEU A 397 12.48 -7.45 -2.23
N PRO A 398 13.55 -6.69 -2.51
CA PRO A 398 13.59 -5.75 -3.62
C PRO A 398 13.22 -6.41 -4.96
N THR A 399 12.45 -5.70 -5.79
CA THR A 399 11.93 -6.23 -7.06
C THR A 399 13.07 -6.50 -8.05
N GLU A 400 14.13 -5.71 -7.99
CA GLU A 400 15.29 -5.77 -8.87
C GLU A 400 16.12 -7.05 -8.65
N LEU A 401 15.95 -7.72 -7.49
CA LEU A 401 16.52 -9.06 -7.26
C LEU A 401 15.87 -10.14 -8.12
N ALA A 402 14.73 -9.87 -8.75
CA ALA A 402 14.08 -10.78 -9.69
C ALA A 402 15.05 -11.28 -10.78
N HIS A 403 15.85 -10.37 -11.34
CA HIS A 403 16.82 -10.69 -12.39
C HIS A 403 17.99 -11.52 -11.83
N VAL A 404 18.48 -11.19 -10.64
CA VAL A 404 19.57 -11.94 -9.99
C VAL A 404 19.11 -13.37 -9.72
N ALA A 405 17.91 -13.53 -9.17
CA ALA A 405 17.34 -14.81 -8.84
C ALA A 405 16.97 -15.65 -10.07
N SER A 406 16.55 -15.03 -11.18
CA SER A 406 16.21 -15.77 -12.42
C SER A 406 17.44 -16.34 -13.13
N VAL A 407 18.58 -15.64 -13.05
CA VAL A 407 19.85 -16.11 -13.65
C VAL A 407 20.44 -17.30 -12.88
N GLU A 408 20.46 -17.25 -11.54
CA GLU A 408 21.07 -18.30 -10.71
C GLU A 408 20.27 -18.57 -9.43
N PHE A 409 19.08 -19.18 -9.57
CA PHE A 409 18.17 -19.39 -8.44
C PHE A 409 18.76 -20.28 -7.31
N ASP A 410 19.57 -21.27 -7.65
CA ASP A 410 20.22 -22.16 -6.69
C ASP A 410 21.24 -21.38 -5.81
N GLY A 411 22.06 -20.54 -6.46
CA GLY A 411 23.01 -19.64 -5.79
C GLY A 411 22.29 -18.61 -4.93
N PHE A 412 21.19 -18.04 -5.44
CA PHE A 412 20.33 -17.11 -4.71
C PHE A 412 19.76 -17.73 -3.42
N CYS A 413 19.20 -18.94 -3.50
CA CYS A 413 18.65 -19.63 -2.32
C CYS A 413 19.73 -19.85 -1.25
N LYS A 414 20.93 -20.25 -1.66
CA LYS A 414 22.06 -20.45 -0.74
C LYS A 414 22.47 -19.13 -0.07
N ALA A 415 22.62 -18.07 -0.87
CA ALA A 415 22.97 -16.73 -0.37
C ALA A 415 21.92 -16.18 0.60
N LEU A 416 20.63 -16.38 0.30
CA LEU A 416 19.52 -15.98 1.17
C LEU A 416 19.55 -16.71 2.53
N LEU A 417 19.87 -18.01 2.55
CA LEU A 417 20.00 -18.77 3.80
C LEU A 417 21.18 -18.30 4.64
N GLU A 418 22.34 -18.06 4.01
CA GLU A 418 23.53 -17.53 4.69
C GLU A 418 23.28 -16.13 5.26
N PHE A 419 22.56 -15.29 4.51
CA PHE A 419 22.11 -13.97 4.95
C PHE A 419 21.14 -14.05 6.14
N ALA A 420 20.06 -14.81 6.00
CA ALA A 420 18.98 -14.86 6.98
C ALA A 420 19.40 -15.47 8.32
N TRP A 421 20.33 -16.43 8.30
CA TRP A 421 20.83 -17.13 9.50
C TRP A 421 22.24 -16.74 9.90
N LYS A 422 22.72 -15.59 9.40
CA LYS A 422 24.06 -15.09 9.73
C LYS A 422 24.29 -14.97 11.24
N ASP A 423 23.31 -14.47 11.99
CA ASP A 423 23.32 -14.49 13.47
C ASP A 423 22.43 -15.61 14.02
N GLU A 424 23.05 -16.77 14.26
CA GLU A 424 22.40 -17.96 14.81
C GLU A 424 21.65 -17.68 16.12
N ARG A 425 22.14 -16.77 16.96
CA ARG A 425 21.53 -16.49 18.27
C ARG A 425 20.17 -15.84 18.11
N THR A 426 20.02 -14.98 17.12
CA THR A 426 18.73 -14.33 16.81
C THR A 426 17.85 -15.18 15.91
N ALA A 427 18.43 -16.03 15.06
CA ALA A 427 17.68 -16.94 14.18
C ALA A 427 17.03 -18.12 14.92
N ARG A 428 17.59 -18.55 16.05
CA ARG A 428 17.07 -19.70 16.82
C ARG A 428 15.59 -19.53 17.20
N HIS A 429 14.81 -20.60 17.04
CA HIS A 429 13.37 -20.64 17.36
C HIS A 429 12.52 -19.63 16.57
N SER A 430 12.92 -19.27 15.35
CA SER A 430 12.19 -18.29 14.55
C SER A 430 11.76 -18.80 13.19
N ARG A 431 10.70 -18.17 12.68
CA ARG A 431 10.16 -18.38 11.34
C ARG A 431 10.35 -17.09 10.56
N LEU A 432 11.13 -17.19 9.49
CA LEU A 432 11.39 -16.08 8.58
C LEU A 432 10.60 -16.32 7.31
N PHE A 433 9.89 -15.30 6.83
CA PHE A 433 9.06 -15.36 5.64
C PHE A 433 9.61 -14.35 4.65
N PHE A 434 10.03 -14.81 3.48
CA PHE A 434 10.54 -13.98 2.41
C PHE A 434 9.59 -14.04 1.22
N ARG A 435 9.36 -12.89 0.59
CA ARG A 435 8.61 -12.82 -0.68
C ARG A 435 9.51 -12.25 -1.77
N LEU A 436 9.56 -12.96 -2.89
CA LEU A 436 10.28 -12.59 -4.10
C LEU A 436 9.28 -12.48 -5.26
N TYR A 437 9.16 -11.28 -5.84
CA TYR A 437 8.48 -11.11 -7.13
C TYR A 437 9.47 -11.41 -8.26
N THR A 438 9.06 -12.18 -9.28
CA THR A 438 9.93 -12.61 -10.37
C THR A 438 9.15 -12.85 -11.68
N PHE A 439 9.86 -12.78 -12.81
CA PHE A 439 9.33 -12.99 -14.16
C PHE A 439 10.10 -14.06 -14.96
N GLY A 440 11.03 -14.79 -14.34
CA GLY A 440 11.90 -15.73 -15.07
C GLY A 440 12.21 -17.05 -14.35
N ILE A 441 11.65 -17.26 -13.16
CA ILE A 441 11.84 -18.51 -12.41
C ILE A 441 10.67 -19.44 -12.75
N THR A 442 10.98 -20.67 -13.21
CA THR A 442 9.97 -21.68 -13.52
C THR A 442 9.62 -22.51 -12.28
N GLU A 443 8.41 -23.11 -12.28
CA GLU A 443 8.01 -24.06 -11.22
C GLU A 443 9.00 -25.23 -11.09
N GLU A 444 9.56 -25.72 -12.21
CA GLU A 444 10.57 -26.78 -12.21
C GLU A 444 11.85 -26.38 -11.47
N GLN A 445 12.33 -25.13 -11.66
CA GLN A 445 13.48 -24.61 -10.93
C GLN A 445 13.22 -24.49 -9.43
N VAL A 446 11.99 -24.16 -9.04
CA VAL A 446 11.55 -24.14 -7.64
C VAL A 446 11.53 -25.56 -7.07
N LEU A 447 10.92 -26.52 -7.77
CA LEU A 447 10.85 -27.92 -7.35
C LEU A 447 12.24 -28.55 -7.18
N ARG A 448 13.19 -28.23 -8.07
CA ARG A 448 14.58 -28.70 -7.99
C ARG A 448 15.25 -28.33 -6.66
N GLN A 449 14.85 -27.22 -6.01
CA GLN A 449 15.42 -26.86 -4.70
C GLN A 449 15.13 -27.92 -3.63
N THR A 450 14.06 -28.69 -3.74
CA THR A 450 13.75 -29.75 -2.78
C THR A 450 14.70 -30.95 -2.88
N GLU A 451 15.41 -31.09 -4.01
CA GLU A 451 16.42 -32.12 -4.24
C GLU A 451 17.83 -31.65 -3.85
N ASN A 452 18.01 -30.34 -3.69
CA ASN A 452 19.29 -29.72 -3.36
C ASN A 452 19.70 -29.98 -1.90
N GLN A 453 21.00 -30.23 -1.68
CA GLN A 453 21.58 -30.40 -0.35
C GLN A 453 22.15 -29.08 0.17
N PHE A 454 21.36 -28.33 0.92
CA PHE A 454 21.81 -27.10 1.56
C PHE A 454 22.62 -27.40 2.82
N LYS A 455 23.68 -26.61 3.03
CA LYS A 455 24.46 -26.62 4.28
C LYS A 455 24.74 -25.21 4.74
N ILE A 456 24.44 -24.93 6.01
CA ILE A 456 24.75 -23.66 6.68
C ILE A 456 25.63 -23.98 7.89
N ASN A 457 26.81 -23.35 7.99
CA ASN A 457 27.81 -23.64 9.04
C ASN A 457 28.07 -25.15 9.22
N CYS A 458 28.25 -25.85 8.09
CA CYS A 458 28.44 -27.30 8.01
C CYS A 458 27.27 -28.18 8.50
N ARG A 459 26.11 -27.60 8.83
CA ARG A 459 24.89 -28.33 9.23
C ARG A 459 23.96 -28.49 8.03
N PRO A 460 23.33 -29.65 7.83
CA PRO A 460 22.40 -29.85 6.72
C PRO A 460 21.09 -29.10 6.97
N VAL A 461 20.56 -28.52 5.91
CA VAL A 461 19.28 -27.79 5.90
C VAL A 461 18.36 -28.52 4.93
N ALA A 462 17.18 -28.90 5.41
CA ALA A 462 16.21 -29.60 4.61
C ALA A 462 15.34 -28.60 3.83
N ALA A 463 15.24 -28.78 2.51
CA ALA A 463 14.33 -28.03 1.65
C ALA A 463 13.09 -28.86 1.32
N MET A 464 11.92 -28.26 1.40
CA MET A 464 10.64 -28.92 1.05
C MET A 464 9.64 -27.91 0.51
N LEU A 465 8.65 -28.39 -0.24
CA LEU A 465 7.46 -27.60 -0.52
C LEU A 465 6.68 -27.40 0.78
N SER A 466 6.20 -26.18 0.97
CA SER A 466 5.51 -25.79 2.20
C SER A 466 4.07 -26.26 2.18
N ASP A 467 3.53 -26.58 3.35
CA ASP A 467 2.15 -26.99 3.50
C ASP A 467 1.14 -25.83 3.32
N SER A 468 -0.13 -26.18 3.28
CA SER A 468 -1.24 -25.23 3.14
C SER A 468 -1.44 -24.29 4.35
N SER A 469 -0.86 -24.61 5.51
CA SER A 469 -0.90 -23.73 6.69
C SER A 469 0.09 -22.57 6.56
N VAL A 470 1.29 -22.81 6.05
CA VAL A 470 2.27 -21.75 5.77
C VAL A 470 1.74 -20.82 4.68
N ARG A 471 1.13 -21.38 3.62
CA ARG A 471 0.49 -20.59 2.56
C ARG A 471 -0.58 -19.66 3.12
N ARG A 472 -1.37 -20.10 4.11
CA ARG A 472 -2.35 -19.23 4.78
C ARG A 472 -1.69 -18.07 5.53
N SER A 473 -0.52 -18.27 6.13
CA SER A 473 0.24 -17.18 6.75
C SER A 473 0.68 -16.13 5.74
N PHE A 474 1.17 -16.53 4.55
CA PHE A 474 1.48 -15.59 3.47
C PHE A 474 0.23 -14.91 2.90
N LEU A 475 -0.93 -15.59 2.87
CA LEU A 475 -2.18 -14.98 2.44
C LEU A 475 -2.76 -14.00 3.46
N GLN A 476 -2.45 -14.14 4.74
CA GLN A 476 -2.76 -13.13 5.77
C GLN A 476 -1.80 -11.94 5.70
N TRP A 477 -0.60 -12.16 5.17
CA TRP A 477 0.38 -11.15 4.83
C TRP A 477 0.08 -10.57 3.42
N LEU A 478 -0.92 -9.68 3.35
CA LEU A 478 -1.36 -9.00 2.12
C LEU A 478 -0.65 -7.64 1.91
N PRO A 479 0.49 -7.55 1.22
CA PRO A 479 0.85 -6.39 0.43
C PRO A 479 0.13 -6.52 -0.92
N GLY A 480 -0.94 -5.74 -1.05
CA GLY A 480 -1.22 -4.87 -2.20
C GLY A 480 -1.33 -5.38 -3.65
N SER A 481 -0.89 -6.58 -4.06
CA SER A 481 -0.94 -6.94 -5.49
C SER A 481 -2.23 -7.69 -5.85
N THR A 482 -3.06 -7.09 -6.69
CA THR A 482 -4.27 -7.68 -7.32
C THR A 482 -3.96 -8.55 -8.55
N SER A 483 -2.69 -8.69 -8.95
CA SER A 483 -2.29 -9.51 -10.09
C SER A 483 -2.28 -11.01 -9.77
N THR A 484 -2.60 -11.81 -10.79
CA THR A 484 -2.58 -13.28 -10.78
C THR A 484 -1.13 -13.78 -10.87
N PHE A 485 -0.39 -13.68 -9.76
CA PHE A 485 0.89 -14.38 -9.66
C PHE A 485 0.66 -15.87 -9.41
N ASP A 486 1.38 -16.73 -10.13
CA ASP A 486 1.57 -18.12 -9.74
C ASP A 486 2.53 -18.17 -8.55
N ARG A 487 2.10 -18.83 -7.47
CA ARG A 487 2.80 -18.78 -6.18
C ARG A 487 3.32 -20.14 -5.78
N SER A 488 4.65 -20.24 -5.75
CA SER A 488 5.36 -21.41 -5.26
C SER A 488 6.00 -21.12 -3.91
N LEU A 489 5.95 -22.07 -2.98
CA LEU A 489 6.34 -21.83 -1.60
C LEU A 489 7.34 -22.87 -1.08
N LEU A 490 8.59 -22.45 -0.92
CA LEU A 490 9.69 -23.26 -0.40
C LEU A 490 9.87 -23.06 1.10
N SER A 491 10.18 -24.14 1.82
CA SER A 491 10.56 -24.12 3.23
C SER A 491 11.94 -24.74 3.39
N PHE A 492 12.82 -24.02 4.09
CA PHE A 492 14.15 -24.46 4.49
C PHE A 492 14.19 -24.59 6.01
N THR A 493 14.51 -25.78 6.52
CA THR A 493 14.49 -26.07 7.96
C THR A 493 15.89 -26.42 8.46
N ASP A 494 16.39 -25.65 9.42
CA ASP A 494 17.54 -26.01 10.25
C ASP A 494 17.04 -26.60 11.58
N VAL A 495 17.05 -27.93 11.66
CA VAL A 495 16.58 -28.69 12.82
C VAL A 495 17.42 -28.41 14.07
N TRP A 496 18.72 -28.10 13.93
CA TRP A 496 19.61 -27.87 15.06
C TRP A 496 19.31 -26.54 15.76
N ASN A 497 18.93 -25.51 15.00
CA ASN A 497 18.52 -24.22 15.53
C ASN A 497 17.01 -24.07 15.73
N ASN A 498 16.23 -25.08 15.33
CA ASN A 498 14.77 -25.03 15.32
C ASN A 498 14.27 -23.75 14.64
N CYS A 499 14.84 -23.44 13.48
CA CYS A 499 14.45 -22.27 12.69
C CYS A 499 14.06 -22.68 11.29
N VAL A 500 13.11 -21.93 10.73
CA VAL A 500 12.53 -22.20 9.42
C VAL A 500 12.55 -20.91 8.60
N LEU A 501 12.98 -21.01 7.36
CA LEU A 501 12.86 -19.95 6.37
C LEU A 501 11.84 -20.40 5.32
N HIS A 502 10.82 -19.60 5.11
CA HIS A 502 9.84 -19.77 4.05
C HIS A 502 10.09 -18.74 2.95
N LEU A 503 10.18 -19.17 1.70
CA LEU A 503 10.34 -18.31 0.53
C LEU A 503 9.14 -18.49 -0.40
N GLU A 504 8.31 -17.45 -0.53
CA GLU A 504 7.27 -17.37 -1.54
C GLU A 504 7.85 -16.73 -2.80
N VAL A 505 7.82 -17.50 -3.88
CA VAL A 505 8.21 -17.06 -5.23
C VAL A 505 6.93 -16.73 -5.98
N CYS A 506 6.72 -15.45 -6.25
CA CYS A 506 5.58 -14.92 -7.00
C CYS A 506 6.01 -14.75 -8.46
N ILE A 507 5.62 -15.71 -9.30
CA ILE A 507 5.92 -15.71 -10.74
C ILE A 507 4.80 -14.94 -11.45
N GLU A 508 5.15 -13.88 -12.17
CA GLU A 508 4.18 -13.17 -12.99
C GLU A 508 3.67 -14.11 -14.08
N ALA A 509 2.35 -14.28 -14.19
CA ALA A 509 1.79 -15.07 -15.28
C ALA A 509 1.99 -14.32 -16.60
N ASP A 510 2.66 -14.96 -17.57
CA ASP A 510 2.70 -14.47 -18.96
C ASP A 510 1.25 -14.23 -19.42
N CYS A 511 0.89 -12.97 -19.67
CA CYS A 511 -0.42 -12.58 -20.21
C CYS A 511 -0.50 -12.85 -21.71
#